data_AF-A0A644Y250-F1
#
_entry.id   AF-A0A644Y250-F1
#
_cell.length_a   1.000
_cell.length_b   1.000
_cell.length_c   1.000
_cell.angle_alpha   90.00
_cell.angle_beta   90.00
_cell.angle_gamma   90.00
#
_symmetry.space_group_name_H-M   'P 1'
#
loop_
_entity.id
_entity.type
_entity.pdbx_description
1 polymer ?
#
loop_
_entity_poly.entity_id
_entity_poly.type
_entity_poly.pdbx_seq_one_letter_code
_entity_poly.pdbx_strand_id
1 'polypeptide(L)'
;MELTITFLNEYEKHNELTIDDYKYILSYLAFPQKYWKISRDYFANISKCNKKAFISLIEKVVDQHEDQLNFVRKFTEYIEFKFGETL
;
A
#
# COMPACT_ATOMS: atom_id res chain seq x y z
N MET A 1 8.85 5.53 3.74
CA MET A 1 8.31 6.12 4.97
C MET A 1 8.50 7.63 4.99
N GLU A 2 9.74 8.11 4.90
CA GLU A 2 10.07 9.55 4.88
C GLU A 2 9.17 10.36 3.94
N LEU A 3 9.09 9.97 2.66
CA LEU A 3 8.27 10.65 1.67
C LEU A 3 6.78 10.76 2.06
N THR A 4 6.21 9.71 2.63
CA THR A 4 4.82 9.68 3.10
C THR A 4 4.60 10.70 4.22
N ILE A 5 5.49 10.72 5.21
CA ILE A 5 5.42 11.66 6.33
C ILE A 5 5.60 13.10 5.84
N THR A 6 6.54 13.34 4.93
CA THR A 6 6.73 14.67 4.32
C THR A 6 5.45 15.15 3.66
N PHE A 7 4.81 14.33 2.81
CA PHE A 7 3.58 14.76 2.14
C PHE A 7 2.42 15.01 3.10
N LEU A 8 2.25 14.17 4.13
CA LEU A 8 1.20 14.35 5.12
C LEU A 8 1.43 15.62 5.95
N ASN A 9 2.67 15.86 6.38
CA ASN A 9 3.02 17.08 7.11
C ASN A 9 2.82 18.34 6.25
N GLU A 10 3.13 18.30 4.95
CA GLU A 10 2.85 19.42 4.04
C GLU A 10 1.35 19.66 3.87
N TYR A 11 0.55 18.59 3.75
CA TYR A 11 -0.91 18.70 3.67
C TYR A 11 -1.51 19.31 4.95
N GLU A 12 -1.03 18.87 6.11
CA GLU A 12 -1.50 19.33 7.42
C GLU A 12 -1.19 20.79 7.74
N LYS A 13 -0.24 21.42 7.03
CA LYS A 13 -0.07 22.89 7.11
C LYS A 13 -1.30 23.66 6.64
N HIS A 14 -2.14 23.04 5.82
CA HIS A 14 -3.32 23.66 5.23
C HIS A 14 -4.62 23.11 5.81
N ASN A 15 -4.70 21.79 6.06
CA ASN A 15 -5.88 21.14 6.64
C ASN A 15 -5.47 20.02 7.61
N GLU A 16 -5.92 20.08 8.85
CA GLU A 16 -5.69 19.04 9.86
C GLU A 16 -6.30 17.70 9.43
N LEU A 17 -5.57 16.61 9.64
CA LEU A 17 -6.04 15.25 9.41
C LEU A 17 -6.35 14.58 10.75
N THR A 18 -7.52 13.96 10.81
CA THR A 18 -7.94 13.17 11.98
C THR A 18 -7.33 11.77 11.94
N ILE A 19 -7.43 11.04 13.05
CA ILE A 19 -7.00 9.64 13.08
C ILE A 19 -7.74 8.77 12.05
N ASP A 20 -9.02 9.07 11.78
CA ASP A 20 -9.81 8.31 10.81
C ASP A 20 -9.34 8.56 9.37
N ASP A 21 -8.88 9.77 9.05
CA ASP A 21 -8.23 10.06 7.77
C ASP A 21 -6.95 9.24 7.60
N TYR A 22 -6.14 9.16 8.66
CA TYR A 22 -4.94 8.33 8.66
C TYR A 22 -5.24 6.83 8.53
N LYS A 23 -6.26 6.32 9.23
CA LYS A 23 -6.76 4.93 9.09
C LYS A 23 -7.20 4.66 7.66
N TYR A 24 -7.92 5.59 7.05
CA TYR A 24 -8.32 5.48 5.65
C TYR A 24 -7.11 5.41 4.71
N ILE A 25 -6.15 6.32 4.84
CA ILE A 25 -4.92 6.35 4.04
C ILE A 25 -4.11 5.06 4.23
N LEU A 26 -3.97 4.58 5.47
CA LEU A 26 -3.34 3.30 5.80
C LEU A 26 -4.04 2.15 5.08
N SER A 27 -5.36 2.03 5.21
CA SER A 27 -6.15 0.96 4.58
C SER A 27 -5.99 0.97 3.06
N TYR A 28 -5.96 2.17 2.45
CA TYR A 28 -5.76 2.34 1.04
C TYR A 28 -4.36 1.91 0.61
N LEU A 29 -3.30 2.35 1.29
CA LEU A 29 -1.92 2.01 0.92
C LEU A 29 -1.51 0.58 1.28
N ALA A 30 -2.16 -0.01 2.29
CA ALA A 30 -1.90 -1.39 2.71
C ALA A 30 -2.44 -2.43 1.72
N PHE A 31 -3.50 -2.10 1.00
CA PHE A 31 -4.02 -3.00 -0.03
C PHE A 31 -2.97 -3.22 -1.14
N PRO A 32 -2.74 -4.44 -1.64
CA PRO A 32 -1.72 -4.69 -2.65
C PRO A 32 -2.25 -4.44 -4.08
N GLN A 33 -2.48 -3.18 -4.46
CA GLN A 33 -3.14 -2.82 -5.74
C GLN A 33 -2.47 -3.45 -6.95
N LYS A 34 -1.14 -3.43 -6.99
CA LYS A 34 -0.36 -3.92 -8.14
C LYS A 34 -0.52 -5.43 -8.29
N TYR A 35 -0.46 -6.18 -7.19
CA TYR A 35 -0.69 -7.62 -7.18
C TYR A 35 -2.11 -7.94 -7.64
N TRP A 36 -3.11 -7.27 -7.04
CA TRP A 36 -4.51 -7.46 -7.39
C TRP A 36 -4.78 -7.20 -8.86
N LYS A 37 -4.27 -6.08 -9.41
CA LYS A 37 -4.45 -5.70 -10.81
C LYS A 37 -3.87 -6.74 -11.76
N ILE A 38 -2.62 -7.16 -11.55
CA ILE A 38 -1.95 -8.13 -12.43
C ILE A 38 -2.66 -9.48 -12.38
N SER A 39 -3.02 -9.95 -11.17
CA SER A 39 -3.74 -11.21 -10.99
C SER A 39 -5.10 -11.18 -11.67
N ARG A 40 -5.88 -10.11 -11.47
CA ARG A 40 -7.18 -9.93 -12.14
C ARG A 40 -7.04 -9.97 -13.66
N ASP A 41 -6.09 -9.22 -14.20
CA ASP A 41 -5.87 -9.14 -15.64
C ASP A 41 -5.39 -10.50 -16.21
N TYR A 42 -4.61 -11.27 -15.46
CA TYR A 42 -4.21 -12.63 -15.81
C TYR A 42 -5.42 -13.57 -15.89
N PHE A 43 -6.22 -13.66 -14.83
CA PHE A 43 -7.36 -14.59 -14.78
C PHE A 43 -8.44 -14.23 -15.79
N ALA A 44 -8.66 -12.94 -16.07
CA ALA A 44 -9.58 -12.50 -17.11
C ALA A 44 -9.14 -12.92 -18.53
N ASN A 45 -7.84 -13.12 -18.76
CA ASN A 45 -7.27 -13.40 -20.08
C ASN A 45 -6.53 -14.74 -20.16
N ILE A 46 -6.73 -15.64 -19.20
CA ILE A 46 -5.89 -16.84 -18.99
C ILE A 46 -5.82 -17.78 -20.20
N SER A 47 -6.86 -17.76 -21.05
CA SER A 47 -6.94 -18.57 -22.28
C SER A 47 -6.11 -18.02 -23.44
N LYS A 48 -5.79 -16.72 -23.46
CA LYS A 48 -5.16 -16.02 -24.60
C LYS A 48 -3.86 -15.29 -24.23
N CYS A 49 -3.57 -15.11 -22.94
CA CYS A 49 -2.41 -14.34 -22.48
C CYS A 49 -1.09 -15.12 -22.61
N ASN A 50 0.02 -14.38 -22.66
CA ASN A 50 1.35 -14.95 -22.47
C ASN A 50 1.57 -15.31 -20.99
N LYS A 51 1.33 -16.58 -20.65
CA LYS A 51 1.40 -17.07 -19.27
C LYS A 51 2.77 -16.85 -18.63
N LYS A 52 3.86 -17.05 -19.37
CA LYS A 52 5.23 -16.86 -18.85
C LYS A 52 5.48 -15.42 -18.43
N ALA A 53 5.02 -14.46 -19.25
CA ALA A 53 5.17 -13.04 -18.93
C ALA A 53 4.35 -12.66 -17.67
N PHE A 54 3.12 -13.16 -17.55
CA PHE A 54 2.29 -12.91 -16.37
C PHE A 54 2.87 -13.54 -15.09
N ILE A 55 3.37 -14.77 -15.15
CA ILE A 55 4.03 -15.42 -14.01
C ILE A 55 5.21 -14.56 -13.54
N SER A 56 6.08 -14.13 -14.45
CA SER A 56 7.23 -13.27 -14.11
C SER A 56 6.81 -11.93 -13.48
N LEU A 57 5.71 -11.34 -13.95
CA LEU A 57 5.15 -10.12 -13.35
C LEU A 57 4.61 -10.37 -11.94
N ILE A 58 3.94 -11.49 -11.72
CA ILE A 58 3.40 -11.87 -10.40
C ILE A 58 4.54 -12.14 -9.43
N GLU A 59 5.54 -12.96 -9.81
CA GLU A 59 6.72 -13.26 -9.00
C GLU A 59 7.41 -11.97 -8.53
N LYS A 60 7.68 -11.05 -9.46
CA LYS A 60 8.31 -9.76 -9.13
C LYS A 60 7.51 -8.92 -8.13
N VAL A 61 6.18 -9.01 -8.15
CA VAL A 61 5.34 -8.25 -7.22
C VAL A 61 5.23 -8.95 -5.86
N VAL A 62 5.29 -10.28 -5.84
CA VAL A 62 5.39 -11.06 -4.61
C VAL A 62 6.73 -10.78 -3.91
N ASP A 63 7.84 -10.67 -4.66
CA ASP A 63 9.15 -10.32 -4.09
C ASP A 63 9.14 -8.94 -3.40
N GLN A 64 8.30 -8.02 -3.88
CA GLN A 64 8.13 -6.68 -3.32
C GLN A 64 7.16 -6.64 -2.12
N HIS A 65 6.53 -7.76 -1.77
CA HIS A 65 5.51 -7.79 -0.73
C HIS A 65 6.07 -7.47 0.65
N GLU A 66 7.28 -7.93 0.96
CA GLU A 66 7.91 -7.70 2.27
C GLU A 66 8.18 -6.22 2.51
N ASP A 67 8.58 -5.47 1.48
CA ASP A 67 8.75 -4.01 1.56
C ASP A 67 7.43 -3.30 1.84
N GLN A 68 6.33 -3.76 1.21
CA GLN A 68 4.99 -3.23 1.48
C GLN A 68 4.56 -3.53 2.91
N LEU A 69 4.76 -4.76 3.39
CA LEU A 69 4.41 -5.15 4.76
C LEU A 69 5.18 -4.34 5.79
N ASN A 70 6.48 -4.13 5.55
CA ASN A 70 7.32 -3.30 6.41
C ASN A 70 6.92 -1.83 6.36
N PHE A 71 6.48 -1.32 5.21
CA PHE A 71 5.90 0.02 5.13
C PHE A 71 4.62 0.14 5.95
N VAL A 72 3.68 -0.80 5.80
CA VAL A 72 2.39 -0.80 6.52
C VAL A 72 2.64 -0.81 8.02
N ARG A 73 3.49 -1.71 8.53
CA ARG A 73 3.84 -1.78 9.97
C ARG A 73 4.38 -0.44 10.49
N LYS A 74 5.38 0.12 9.82
CA LYS A 74 5.98 1.40 10.22
C LYS A 74 4.99 2.56 10.16
N PHE A 75 4.07 2.52 9.20
CA PHE A 75 3.06 3.57 9.10
C PHE A 75 1.98 3.43 10.17
N THR A 76 1.58 2.20 10.51
CA THR A 76 0.73 1.91 11.67
C THR A 76 1.37 2.46 12.95
N GLU A 77 2.61 2.07 13.25
CA GLU A 77 3.37 2.55 14.43
C GLU A 77 3.44 4.08 14.49
N TYR A 78 3.63 4.74 13.35
CA TYR A 78 3.63 6.20 13.26
C TYR A 78 2.26 6.81 13.62
N ILE A 79 1.16 6.23 13.13
CA ILE A 79 -0.19 6.73 13.43
C ILE A 79 -0.49 6.52 14.92
N GLU A 80 -0.16 5.35 15.46
CA GLU A 80 -0.33 5.04 16.87
C GLU A 80 0.44 6.02 17.77
N PHE A 81 1.71 6.29 17.43
CA PHE A 81 2.53 7.27 18.13
C PHE A 81 1.95 8.70 18.04
N LYS A 82 1.48 9.11 16.85
CA LYS A 82 0.97 10.47 16.62
C LYS A 82 -0.31 10.75 17.41
N PHE A 83 -1.22 9.78 17.49
CA PHE A 83 -2.54 9.96 18.11
C PHE A 83 -2.66 9.36 19.52
N GLY A 84 -1.67 8.57 19.97
CA GLY A 84 -1.71 7.92 21.28
C GLY A 84 -2.75 6.79 21.37
N GLU A 85 -3.10 6.18 20.23
CA GLU A 85 -4.07 5.07 20.13
C GLU A 85 -3.41 3.82 19.53
N THR A 86 -4.03 2.65 19.70
CA THR A 86 -3.58 1.38 19.09
C THR A 86 -4.50 1.01 17.94
N LEU A 87 -3.94 0.54 16.83
CA LEU A 87 -4.64 0.21 15.58
C LEU A 87 -4.74 -1.30 15.29
#